data_AF-A0A931L2F8-F1
#
_entry.id   AF-A0A931L2F8-F1
#
_cell.length_a   1.000
_cell.length_b   1.000
_cell.length_c   1.000
_cell.angle_alpha   90.00
_cell.angle_beta   90.00
_cell.angle_gamma   90.00
#
_symmetry.space_group_name_H-M   'P 1'
#
loop_
_entity.id
_entity.type
_entity.pdbx_description
1 polymer ?
#
loop_
_entity_poly.entity_id
_entity_poly.type
_entity_poly.pdbx_seq_one_letter_code
_entity_poly.pdbx_strand_id
1 'polypeptide(L)'
;MSGTVSSPEGITNPPIDELLEATDSKYSLVIYASKRARQINAYYSQLGEGLLEYVGPLVETHVQEKPLSIALREINSGLLAATPFDPETESDTGAPVA
;
A
#
# COMPACT_ATOMS: atom_id res chain seq x y z
N MET A 1 5.32 27.83 -12.68
CA MET A 1 4.95 27.65 -11.25
C MET A 1 6.24 27.33 -10.50
N SER A 2 6.86 28.32 -9.85
CA SER A 2 8.08 28.10 -9.07
C SER A 2 7.67 27.63 -7.67
N GLY A 3 7.39 26.34 -7.53
CA GLY A 3 7.22 25.71 -6.22
C GLY A 3 8.59 25.42 -5.64
N THR A 4 8.88 25.94 -4.44
CA THR A 4 10.04 25.47 -3.67
C THR A 4 9.90 23.97 -3.48
N VAL A 5 10.90 23.18 -3.90
CA VAL A 5 10.97 21.75 -3.60
C VAL A 5 10.98 21.63 -2.09
N SER A 6 9.87 21.20 -1.49
CA SER A 6 9.85 20.89 -0.07
C SER A 6 10.76 19.67 0.13
N SER A 7 11.63 19.71 1.12
CA SER A 7 12.26 18.50 1.65
C SER A 7 11.31 17.96 2.72
N PRO A 8 10.38 17.05 2.37
CA PRO A 8 9.44 16.51 3.34
C PRO A 8 10.18 15.70 4.41
N GLU A 9 9.72 15.79 5.66
CA GLU A 9 10.31 15.08 6.79
C GLU A 9 9.21 14.44 7.64
N GLY A 10 9.47 13.24 8.16
CA GLY A 10 8.52 12.51 8.99
C GLY A 10 7.24 12.17 8.22
N ILE A 11 6.07 12.55 8.76
CA ILE A 11 4.75 12.19 8.20
C ILE A 11 4.46 12.82 6.83
N THR A 12 5.16 13.90 6.46
CA THR A 12 4.98 14.56 5.16
C THR A 12 5.81 13.92 4.06
N ASN A 13 6.65 12.93 4.39
CA ASN A 13 7.47 12.16 3.46
C ASN A 13 6.89 10.74 3.30
N PRO A 14 6.55 10.29 2.09
CA PRO A 14 6.63 10.97 0.80
C PRO A 14 5.60 12.11 0.61
N PRO A 15 5.86 13.09 -0.28
CA PRO A 15 4.92 14.17 -0.57
C PRO A 15 3.55 13.64 -1.00
N ILE A 16 2.49 14.27 -0.51
CA ILE A 16 1.13 13.84 -0.84
C ILE A 16 0.81 14.00 -2.33
N ASP A 17 1.39 15.00 -3.00
CA ASP A 17 1.13 15.24 -4.41
C ASP A 17 1.64 14.08 -5.28
N GLU A 18 2.84 13.55 -4.98
CA GLU A 18 3.40 12.37 -5.65
C GLU A 18 2.55 11.11 -5.38
N LEU A 19 2.10 10.93 -4.14
CA LEU A 19 1.22 9.80 -3.78
C LEU A 19 -0.12 9.83 -4.52
N LEU A 20 -0.64 11.03 -4.83
CA LEU A 20 -1.88 11.19 -5.56
C LEU A 20 -1.72 10.93 -7.07
N GLU A 21 -0.49 10.90 -7.60
CA GLU A 21 -0.26 10.44 -8.98
C GLU A 21 -0.48 8.93 -9.12
N ALA A 22 -0.34 8.17 -8.03
CA ALA A 22 -0.51 6.72 -8.02
C ALA A 22 -1.98 6.26 -7.89
N THR A 23 -2.94 7.16 -7.63
CA THR A 23 -4.35 6.80 -7.40
C THR A 23 -5.33 7.88 -7.87
N ASP A 24 -6.54 7.47 -8.26
CA ASP A 24 -7.55 8.40 -8.81
C ASP A 24 -8.17 9.35 -7.75
N SER A 25 -8.08 9.00 -6.46
CA SER A 25 -8.69 9.79 -5.39
C SER A 25 -7.98 9.62 -4.05
N LYS A 26 -8.11 10.64 -3.18
CA LYS A 26 -7.62 10.59 -1.80
C LYS A 26 -8.19 9.39 -1.02
N TYR A 27 -9.45 9.01 -1.28
CA TYR A 27 -10.07 7.87 -0.63
C TYR A 27 -9.45 6.55 -1.09
N SER A 28 -9.18 6.43 -2.40
CA SER A 28 -8.51 5.27 -2.99
C SER A 28 -7.11 5.09 -2.38
N LEU A 29 -6.34 6.18 -2.23
CA LEU A 29 -5.03 6.16 -1.57
C LEU A 29 -5.11 5.64 -0.13
N VAL A 30 -6.09 6.10 0.66
CA VAL A 30 -6.28 5.64 2.04
C VAL A 30 -6.51 4.13 2.10
N ILE A 31 -7.39 3.60 1.26
CA ILE A 31 -7.68 2.16 1.22
C ILE A 31 -6.47 1.37 0.75
N TYR A 32 -5.78 1.86 -0.29
CA TYR A 32 -4.61 1.21 -0.86
C TYR A 32 -3.49 1.07 0.18
N ALA A 33 -3.08 2.19 0.80
CA ALA A 33 -2.06 2.20 1.84
C ALA A 33 -2.48 1.38 3.06
N SER A 34 -3.76 1.44 3.47
CA SER A 34 -4.27 0.70 4.63
C SER A 34 -4.25 -0.82 4.41
N LYS A 35 -4.68 -1.29 3.24
CA LYS A 35 -4.65 -2.72 2.91
C LYS A 35 -3.21 -3.23 2.88
N ARG A 36 -2.31 -2.49 2.24
CA ARG A 36 -0.89 -2.87 2.16
C ARG A 36 -0.21 -2.86 3.53
N ALA A 37 -0.47 -1.84 4.36
CA ALA A 37 0.07 -1.78 5.72
C ALA A 37 -0.35 -2.98 6.58
N ARG A 38 -1.58 -3.48 6.41
CA ARG A 38 -2.06 -4.70 7.09
C ARG A 38 -1.31 -5.95 6.62
N GLN A 39 -1.01 -6.07 5.32
CA GLN A 39 -0.19 -7.18 4.80
C GLN A 39 1.21 -7.16 5.41
N ILE A 40 1.86 -6.00 5.45
CA ILE A 40 3.20 -5.83 6.05
C ILE A 40 3.17 -6.17 7.54
N ASN A 41 2.14 -5.72 8.25
CA ASN A 41 2.00 -6.02 9.68
C ASN A 41 1.78 -7.52 9.92
N ALA A 42 0.93 -8.17 9.12
CA ALA A 42 0.69 -9.61 9.20
C ALA A 42 1.96 -10.42 8.88
N TYR A 43 2.74 -9.99 7.88
CA TYR A 43 4.05 -10.59 7.57
C TYR A 43 4.97 -10.59 8.80
N TYR A 44 5.11 -9.47 9.49
CA TYR A 44 5.97 -9.42 10.70
C TYR A 44 5.45 -10.27 11.85
N SER A 45 4.13 -10.38 12.02
CA SER A 45 3.54 -11.27 13.03
C SER A 45 3.75 -12.75 12.70
N GLN A 46 3.64 -13.15 11.42
CA GLN A 46 3.78 -14.53 10.98
C GLN A 46 5.23 -14.99 10.76
N LEU A 47 6.19 -14.04 10.68
CA LEU A 47 7.60 -14.37 10.44
C LEU A 47 8.19 -15.34 11.48
N GLY A 48 7.69 -15.28 12.72
CA GLY A 48 8.07 -16.21 13.79
C GLY A 48 7.39 -17.58 13.71
N GLU A 49 6.25 -17.68 13.01
CA GLU A 49 5.42 -18.88 12.90
C GLU A 49 5.76 -19.73 11.65
N GLY A 50 6.56 -19.19 10.73
CA GLY A 50 7.01 -19.90 9.52
C GLY A 50 5.96 -20.03 8.42
N LEU A 51 4.79 -19.41 8.59
CA LEU A 51 3.75 -19.30 7.55
C LEU A 51 4.03 -18.04 6.73
N LEU A 52 4.51 -18.19 5.50
CA LEU A 52 4.83 -17.08 4.59
C LEU A 52 3.63 -16.74 3.68
N GLU A 53 2.48 -16.46 4.28
CA GLU A 53 1.26 -16.14 3.52
C GLU A 53 1.29 -14.72 2.94
N TYR A 54 1.91 -13.77 3.65
CA TYR A 54 1.98 -12.37 3.24
C TYR A 54 3.36 -12.00 2.70
N VAL A 55 3.36 -11.10 1.71
CA VAL A 55 4.59 -10.52 1.15
C VAL A 55 5.08 -9.39 2.05
N GLY A 56 6.32 -9.50 2.50
CA GLY A 56 6.99 -8.49 3.32
C GLY A 56 7.26 -7.17 2.59
N PRO A 57 7.97 -6.23 3.24
CA PRO A 57 8.34 -4.95 2.64
C PRO A 57 9.10 -5.09 1.32
N LEU A 58 8.76 -4.25 0.34
CA LEU A 58 9.39 -4.18 -0.98
C LEU A 58 10.44 -3.07 -1.09
N VAL A 59 10.48 -2.18 -0.11
CA VAL A 59 11.50 -1.13 0.03
C VAL A 59 12.37 -1.40 1.25
N GLU A 60 13.55 -0.79 1.27
CA GLU A 60 14.41 -0.81 2.46
C GLU A 60 13.71 -0.14 3.65
N THR A 61 13.59 -0.87 4.75
CA THR A 61 12.91 -0.41 5.97
C THR A 61 13.89 0.10 7.00
N HIS A 62 13.50 1.14 7.73
CA HIS A 62 14.25 1.61 8.89
C HIS A 62 13.86 0.87 10.18
N VAL A 63 14.71 0.97 11.20
CA VAL A 63 14.43 0.39 12.53
C VAL A 63 13.16 1.01 13.09
N GLN A 64 12.21 0.16 13.52
CA GLN A 64 10.92 0.57 14.08
C GLN A 64 10.02 1.40 13.15
N GLU A 65 10.25 1.34 11.84
CA GLU A 65 9.38 1.98 10.88
C GLU A 65 7.96 1.39 10.94
N LYS A 66 6.95 2.25 10.89
CA LYS A 66 5.55 1.82 10.98
C LYS A 66 5.12 1.19 9.63
N PRO A 67 4.33 0.10 9.63
CA PRO A 67 3.87 -0.54 8.39
C PRO A 67 3.20 0.41 7.40
N LEU A 68 2.50 1.44 7.89
CA LEU A 68 1.87 2.44 7.03
C LEU A 68 2.87 3.36 6.33
N SER A 69 3.99 3.71 6.99
CA SER A 69 5.08 4.49 6.37
C SER A 69 5.72 3.71 5.23
N ILE A 70 5.99 2.42 5.46
CA ILE A 70 6.54 1.51 4.46
C ILE A 70 5.58 1.42 3.26
N ALA A 71 4.28 1.20 3.51
CA ALA A 71 3.28 1.11 2.45
C ALA A 71 3.23 2.38 1.58
N LEU A 72 3.28 3.58 2.17
CA LEU A 72 3.30 4.83 1.41
C LEU A 72 4.55 4.98 0.56
N ARG A 73 5.72 4.57 1.07
CA ARG A 73 6.98 4.58 0.29
C ARG A 73 6.97 3.59 -0.85
N GLU A 74 6.38 2.40 -0.66
CA GLU A 74 6.21 1.41 -1.73
C GLU A 74 5.29 1.93 -2.85
N ILE A 75 4.19 2.61 -2.47
CA ILE A 75 3.28 3.25 -3.42
C ILE A 75 4.02 4.34 -4.20
N ASN A 76 4.78 5.21 -3.52
CA ASN A 76 5.57 6.27 -4.18
C ASN A 76 6.65 5.71 -5.12
N SER A 77 7.17 4.52 -4.81
CA SER A 77 8.18 3.83 -5.62
C SER A 77 7.57 3.05 -6.80
N GLY A 78 6.25 3.03 -6.95
CA GLY A 78 5.56 2.33 -8.04
C GLY A 78 5.69 0.80 -7.99
N LEU A 79 5.98 0.23 -6.81
CA LEU A 79 6.24 -1.21 -6.66
C LEU A 79 4.97 -2.06 -6.50
N LEU A 80 3.81 -1.42 -6.45
CA LEU A 80 2.53 -2.05 -6.17
C LEU A 80 1.52 -1.69 -7.25
N ALA A 81 0.59 -2.61 -7.52
CA ALA A 81 -0.57 -2.36 -8.36
C ALA A 81 -1.86 -2.42 -7.53
N ALA A 82 -2.76 -1.46 -7.73
CA ALA A 82 -4.11 -1.46 -7.17
C ALA A 82 -5.12 -1.70 -8.27
N THR A 83 -6.01 -2.67 -8.08
CA THR A 83 -7.18 -2.89 -8.94
C THR A 83 -8.42 -2.33 -8.23
N PRO A 84 -9.23 -1.49 -8.91
CA PRO A 84 -10.52 -1.07 -8.38
C PRO A 84 -11.41 -2.29 -8.12
N PHE A 85 -12.20 -2.22 -7.05
CA PHE A 85 -13.20 -3.24 -6.76
C PHE A 85 -14.45 -2.94 -7.58
N ASP A 86 -14.80 -3.86 -8.49
CA ASP A 86 -16.04 -3.81 -9.25
C ASP A 86 -17.02 -4.90 -8.73
N PRO A 87 -18.09 -4.51 -8.00
CA PRO A 87 -19.01 -5.47 -7.39
C PRO A 87 -19.77 -6.32 -8.40
N GLU A 88 -19.90 -5.89 -9.66
CA GLU A 88 -20.64 -6.64 -10.68
C GLU A 88 -19.81 -7.84 -11.19
N THR A 89 -18.48 -7.68 -11.27
CA THR A 89 -17.56 -8.72 -11.77
C THR A 89 -17.38 -9.92 -10.84
N GLU A 90 -17.59 -9.79 -9.54
CA GLU A 90 -17.44 -10.90 -8.58
C GLU A 90 -18.71 -11.73 -8.38
N SER A 91 -19.87 -11.23 -8.82
CA SER A 91 -21.17 -11.91 -8.65
C SER A 91 -21.43 -13.08 -9.62
N ASP A 92 -20.57 -13.27 -10.63
CA ASP A 92 -20.73 -14.31 -11.67
C ASP A 92 -19.91 -15.58 -11.42
N THR A 93 -18.98 -15.59 -10.46
CA THR A 93 -18.16 -16.77 -10.14
C THR A 93 -18.78 -17.75 -9.13
N GLY A 94 -20.08 -17.66 -8.89
CA GLY A 94 -20.80 -18.38 -7.83
C GLY A 94 -21.67 -19.58 -8.26
N ALA A 95 -21.71 -19.97 -9.54
CA ALA A 95 -22.44 -21.17 -9.94
C ALA A 95 -21.51 -22.41 -9.89
N PRO A 96 -21.78 -23.42 -9.03
CA PRO A 96 -21.13 -24.70 -9.15
C PRO A 96 -21.65 -25.34 -10.44
N VAL A 97 -20.77 -25.53 -11.43
CA VAL A 97 -21.06 -26.41 -12.56
C VAL A 97 -21.16 -27.83 -11.99
N ALA A 98 -22.36 -28.41 -12.11
CA ALA A 98 -22.70 -29.77 -11.70
C ALA A 98 -21.91 -30.83 -12.46
#